data_AF-A0A1G3ZNP1-F1
#
_entry.id   AF-A0A1G3ZNP1-F1
#
_cell.length_a   1.000
_cell.length_b   1.000
_cell.length_c   1.000
_cell.angle_alpha   90.00
_cell.angle_beta   90.00
_cell.angle_gamma   90.00
#
_symmetry.space_group_name_H-M   'P 1'
#
loop_
_entity.id
_entity.type
_entity.pdbx_description
1 polymer ?
#
loop_
_entity_poly.entity_id
_entity_poly.type
_entity_poly.pdbx_seq_one_letter_code
_entity_poly.pdbx_strand_id
1 'polypeptide(L)'
;MNERVKCYSLHGHRVKVELTFSFTMQQDIGYCVDFKEIKRIGGEWLDDHLDHGFIANPSDHCVIKACRDTNSKLYLMSLNGTEIYCNPTAENIAREILIAMEILFKAYSDLKVHCVRYHETPNCFVTTYANSIGQEERQHFYTYRGASILEYAKAKGVFEYDDRKVA
;
A
#
# COMPACT_ATOMS: atom_id res chain seq x y z
N MET A 1 -12.21 6.91 13.77
CA MET A 1 -13.03 5.75 13.30
C MET A 1 -14.37 5.80 14.00
N ASN A 2 -15.47 5.91 13.25
CA ASN A 2 -16.81 5.86 13.85
C ASN A 2 -17.29 4.40 13.94
N GLU A 3 -16.96 3.72 15.04
CA GLU A 3 -17.39 2.36 15.38
C GLU A 3 -18.14 2.38 16.74
N ARG A 4 -19.01 1.39 16.99
CA ARG A 4 -19.96 1.43 18.13
C ARG A 4 -19.53 0.55 19.31
N VAL A 5 -18.43 -0.19 19.21
CA VAL A 5 -17.99 -1.19 20.21
C VAL A 5 -16.48 -1.08 20.50
N LYS A 6 -15.70 -2.16 20.38
CA LYS A 6 -14.33 -2.23 20.90
C LYS A 6 -13.31 -1.51 20.02
N CYS A 7 -13.56 -1.38 18.71
CA CYS A 7 -12.62 -0.73 17.79
C CYS A 7 -12.73 0.80 17.77
N TYR A 8 -13.65 1.39 18.55
CA TYR A 8 -13.82 2.83 18.69
C TYR A 8 -12.66 3.53 19.41
N SER A 9 -12.10 2.89 20.44
CA SER A 9 -10.99 3.48 21.22
C SER A 9 -9.70 3.51 20.41
N LEU A 10 -8.82 4.48 20.66
CA LEU A 10 -7.49 4.50 20.05
C LEU A 10 -6.73 3.22 20.44
N HIS A 11 -6.26 2.49 19.43
CA HIS A 11 -5.53 1.24 19.58
C HIS A 11 -4.62 1.04 18.36
N GLY A 12 -3.90 -0.07 18.33
CA GLY A 12 -3.07 -0.45 17.21
C GLY A 12 -2.98 -1.96 17.06
N HIS A 13 -2.40 -2.38 15.93
CA HIS A 13 -2.24 -3.78 15.57
C HIS A 13 -0.85 -4.03 15.01
N ARG A 14 -0.35 -5.24 15.21
CA ARG A 14 0.80 -5.74 14.45
C ARG A 14 0.29 -6.37 13.17
N VAL A 15 0.26 -5.57 12.12
CA VAL A 15 -0.23 -5.96 10.81
C VAL A 15 0.76 -6.90 10.11
N LYS A 16 0.24 -7.87 9.35
CA LYS A 16 1.01 -8.63 8.36
C LYS A 16 0.37 -8.45 6.99
N VAL A 17 1.18 -8.09 5.99
CA VAL A 17 0.77 -7.98 4.59
C VAL A 17 1.39 -9.11 3.78
N GLU A 18 0.59 -9.82 2.99
CA GLU A 18 1.05 -10.77 1.99
C GLU A 18 0.72 -10.22 0.60
N LEU A 19 1.74 -10.02 -0.22
CA LEU A 19 1.60 -9.57 -1.60
C LEU A 19 1.70 -10.78 -2.54
N THR A 20 0.69 -10.99 -3.36
CA THR A 20 0.71 -12.03 -4.40
C THR A 20 0.87 -11.36 -5.76
N PHE A 21 1.86 -11.81 -6.52
CA PHE A 21 2.11 -11.34 -7.88
C PHE A 21 1.83 -12.47 -8.89
N SER A 22 1.37 -12.08 -10.07
CA SER A 22 1.32 -12.94 -11.25
C SER A 22 2.30 -12.42 -12.30
N PHE A 23 2.84 -13.30 -13.13
CA PHE A 23 3.74 -12.93 -14.21
C PHE A 23 3.39 -13.60 -15.53
N THR A 24 3.75 -12.96 -16.65
CA THR A 24 3.50 -13.45 -18.01
C THR A 24 4.72 -14.10 -18.64
N MET A 25 5.90 -13.55 -18.39
CA MET A 25 7.15 -14.06 -18.96
C MET A 25 8.23 -14.17 -17.88
N GLN A 26 9.11 -15.14 -18.06
CA GLN A 26 10.31 -15.31 -17.25
C GLN A 26 11.48 -14.64 -17.97
N GLN A 27 12.40 -14.03 -17.21
CA GLN A 27 13.68 -13.58 -17.75
C GLN A 27 14.65 -14.76 -17.89
N ASP A 28 15.71 -14.58 -18.68
CA ASP A 28 16.75 -15.60 -18.92
C ASP A 28 17.42 -16.11 -17.64
N ILE A 29 17.44 -15.32 -16.57
CA ILE A 29 18.03 -15.69 -15.27
C ILE A 29 17.18 -16.68 -14.46
N GLY A 30 15.89 -16.85 -14.76
CA GLY A 30 15.05 -17.81 -14.02
C GLY A 30 13.75 -17.28 -13.44
N TYR A 31 13.53 -15.96 -13.42
CA TYR A 31 12.38 -15.34 -12.77
C TYR A 31 11.98 -14.04 -13.51
N CYS A 32 10.72 -13.59 -13.32
CA CYS A 32 10.28 -12.30 -13.87
C CYS A 32 10.91 -11.11 -13.12
N VAL A 33 11.00 -11.23 -11.80
CA VAL A 33 11.61 -10.23 -10.90
C VAL A 33 12.15 -10.96 -9.67
N ASP A 34 13.29 -10.52 -9.12
CA ASP A 34 13.81 -11.07 -7.88
C ASP A 34 12.95 -10.61 -6.68
N PHE A 35 12.72 -11.47 -5.70
CA PHE A 35 12.00 -11.09 -4.48
C PHE A 35 12.67 -9.94 -3.70
N LYS A 36 13.98 -9.78 -3.82
CA LYS A 36 14.73 -8.64 -3.25
C LYS A 36 14.26 -7.32 -3.85
N GLU A 37 13.95 -7.29 -5.14
CA GLU A 37 13.42 -6.08 -5.79
C GLU A 37 12.02 -5.74 -5.29
N ILE A 38 11.17 -6.76 -5.14
CA ILE A 38 9.83 -6.59 -4.57
C ILE A 38 9.92 -5.99 -3.16
N LYS A 39 10.85 -6.50 -2.33
CA LYS A 39 11.09 -5.98 -0.97
C LYS A 39 11.65 -4.56 -1.00
N ARG A 40 12.62 -4.27 -1.87
CA ARG A 40 13.26 -2.95 -2.01
C ARG A 40 12.26 -1.86 -2.41
N ILE A 41 11.30 -2.19 -3.27
CA ILE A 41 10.32 -1.21 -3.76
C ILE A 41 9.06 -1.22 -2.89
N GLY A 42 8.36 -2.35 -2.85
CA GLY A 42 7.07 -2.47 -2.19
C GLY A 42 7.20 -2.57 -0.67
N GLY A 43 8.14 -3.39 -0.18
CA GLY A 43 8.40 -3.53 1.26
C GLY A 43 8.83 -2.22 1.89
N GLU A 44 9.85 -1.58 1.34
CA GLU A 44 10.34 -0.28 1.85
C GLU A 44 9.26 0.81 1.76
N TRP A 45 8.40 0.81 0.72
CA TRP A 45 7.29 1.78 0.67
C TRP A 45 6.31 1.60 1.83
N LEU A 46 5.97 0.35 2.19
CA LEU A 46 5.13 0.05 3.35
C LEU A 46 5.81 0.51 4.65
N ASP A 47 7.11 0.26 4.81
CA ASP A 47 7.87 0.68 5.99
C ASP A 47 7.93 2.21 6.10
N ASP A 48 8.21 2.89 5.00
CA ASP A 48 8.34 4.34 4.95
C ASP A 48 6.99 5.05 5.23
N HIS A 49 5.87 4.52 4.72
CA HIS A 49 4.58 5.22 4.73
C HIS A 49 3.57 4.74 5.76
N LEU A 50 3.62 3.47 6.18
CA LEU A 50 2.63 2.86 7.06
C LEU A 50 3.23 2.42 8.40
N ASP A 51 4.42 1.82 8.38
CA ASP A 51 5.01 1.29 9.62
C ASP A 51 5.37 2.41 10.61
N HIS A 52 5.20 2.13 11.92
CA HIS A 52 5.37 3.11 13.00
C HIS A 52 4.59 4.43 12.76
N GLY A 53 3.43 4.35 12.12
CA GLY A 53 2.55 5.48 11.85
C GLY A 53 1.13 5.28 12.35
N PHE A 54 0.37 6.36 12.36
CA PHE A 54 -1.07 6.33 12.63
C PHE A 54 -1.84 6.41 11.31
N ILE A 55 -2.74 5.45 11.06
CA ILE A 55 -3.62 5.48 9.89
C ILE A 55 -4.96 6.10 10.32
N ALA A 56 -5.30 7.27 9.79
CA ALA A 56 -6.47 8.03 10.22
C ALA A 56 -7.54 8.11 9.14
N ASN A 57 -8.80 8.12 9.60
CA ASN A 57 -9.88 8.68 8.80
C ASN A 57 -9.67 10.20 8.68
N PRO A 58 -9.78 10.81 7.49
CA PRO A 58 -9.61 12.25 7.33
C PRO A 58 -10.51 13.12 8.22
N SER A 59 -11.64 12.58 8.68
CA SER A 59 -12.55 13.26 9.61
C SER A 59 -12.14 13.16 11.09
N ASP A 60 -11.10 12.37 11.46
CA ASP A 60 -10.61 12.23 12.83
C ASP A 60 -9.72 13.43 13.24
N HIS A 61 -10.26 14.65 13.17
CA HIS A 61 -9.50 15.91 13.25
C HIS A 61 -8.66 16.06 14.53
N CYS A 62 -9.14 15.59 15.68
CA CYS A 62 -8.40 15.69 16.94
C CYS A 62 -7.13 14.84 16.93
N VAL A 63 -7.20 13.62 16.39
CA VAL A 63 -6.05 12.70 16.30
C VAL A 63 -5.09 13.18 15.24
N ILE A 64 -5.59 13.63 14.09
CA ILE A 64 -4.79 14.23 13.02
C ILE A 64 -4.00 15.42 13.56
N LYS A 65 -4.66 16.31 14.33
CA LYS A 65 -3.99 17.45 14.96
C LYS A 65 -2.91 16.97 15.94
N ALA A 66 -3.22 16.01 16.80
CA ALA A 66 -2.26 15.48 17.76
C ALA A 66 -1.00 14.92 17.05
N CYS A 67 -1.17 14.10 16.00
CA CYS A 67 -0.05 13.59 15.21
C CYS A 67 0.79 14.70 14.58
N ARG A 68 0.15 15.76 14.07
CA ARG A 68 0.87 16.92 13.50
C ARG A 68 1.64 17.70 14.57
N ASP A 69 1.04 17.92 15.73
CA ASP A 69 1.66 18.64 16.85
C ASP A 69 2.89 17.86 17.40
N THR A 70 2.85 16.52 17.36
CA THR A 70 3.93 15.65 17.84
C THR A 70 4.91 15.22 16.74
N ASN A 71 4.73 15.70 15.51
CA ASN A 71 5.48 15.26 14.33
C ASN A 71 5.49 13.72 14.15
N SER A 72 4.40 13.06 14.51
CA SER A 72 4.22 11.62 14.34
C SER A 72 3.84 11.28 12.91
N LYS A 73 4.33 10.14 12.40
CA LYS A 73 3.98 9.64 11.07
C LYS A 73 2.47 9.42 10.98
N LEU A 74 1.86 9.99 9.94
CA LEU A 74 0.41 9.98 9.72
C LEU A 74 0.10 9.55 8.29
N TYR A 75 -0.77 8.58 8.15
CA TYR A 75 -1.31 8.13 6.88
C TYR A 75 -2.82 8.42 6.84
N LEU A 76 -3.26 9.32 5.96
CA LEU A 76 -4.68 9.59 5.75
C LEU A 76 -5.28 8.67 4.69
N MET A 77 -6.42 8.06 5.00
CA MET A 77 -7.22 7.30 4.04
C MET A 77 -7.80 8.23 2.96
N SER A 78 -7.98 7.71 1.75
CA SER A 78 -8.27 8.50 0.54
C SER A 78 -9.12 7.79 -0.52
N LEU A 79 -9.50 6.52 -0.33
CA LEU A 79 -10.34 5.78 -1.29
C LEU A 79 -11.65 6.49 -1.66
N ASN A 80 -12.21 7.26 -0.72
CA ASN A 80 -13.46 8.00 -0.93
C ASN A 80 -13.25 9.43 -1.44
N GLY A 81 -12.01 9.85 -1.70
CA GLY A 81 -11.63 11.21 -2.08
C GLY A 81 -10.80 11.94 -1.02
N THR A 82 -10.23 13.08 -1.42
CA THR A 82 -9.38 13.93 -0.56
C THR A 82 -10.19 14.56 0.56
N GLU A 83 -9.75 14.36 1.80
CA GLU A 83 -10.42 14.87 3.02
C GLU A 83 -11.86 14.37 3.21
N ILE A 84 -12.25 13.33 2.48
CA ILE A 84 -13.56 12.66 2.62
C ILE A 84 -13.47 11.55 3.66
N TYR A 85 -14.55 11.40 4.43
CA TYR A 85 -14.69 10.34 5.41
C TYR A 85 -14.35 8.97 4.83
N CYS A 86 -13.33 8.31 5.38
CA CYS A 86 -12.91 6.98 4.98
C CYS A 86 -12.26 6.27 6.17
N ASN A 87 -12.89 5.21 6.69
CA ASN A 87 -12.36 4.50 7.85
C ASN A 87 -11.12 3.67 7.48
N PRO A 88 -10.10 3.61 8.37
CA PRO A 88 -8.93 2.76 8.20
C PRO A 88 -9.24 1.31 8.60
N THR A 89 -10.22 0.69 7.93
CA THR A 89 -10.53 -0.74 8.14
C THR A 89 -9.51 -1.61 7.39
N ALA A 90 -9.39 -2.89 7.78
CA ALA A 90 -8.52 -3.85 7.09
C ALA A 90 -8.78 -3.89 5.57
N GLU A 91 -10.05 -3.82 5.14
CA GLU A 91 -10.46 -3.84 3.74
C GLU A 91 -10.02 -2.60 2.97
N ASN A 92 -10.20 -1.41 3.57
CA ASN A 92 -9.80 -0.16 2.94
C ASN A 92 -8.28 -0.03 2.85
N ILE A 93 -7.57 -0.40 3.93
CA ILE A 93 -6.10 -0.36 3.93
C ILE A 93 -5.56 -1.35 2.87
N ALA A 94 -6.12 -2.56 2.78
CA ALA A 94 -5.71 -3.55 1.78
C ALA A 94 -5.92 -3.05 0.34
N ARG A 95 -7.02 -2.34 0.06
CA ARG A 95 -7.29 -1.71 -1.24
C ARG A 95 -6.27 -0.62 -1.57
N GLU A 96 -5.98 0.28 -0.63
CA GLU A 96 -4.97 1.34 -0.86
C GLU A 96 -3.57 0.77 -1.09
N ILE A 97 -3.17 -0.24 -0.31
CA ILE A 97 -1.92 -0.95 -0.52
C ILE A 97 -1.89 -1.57 -1.92
N LEU A 98 -2.96 -2.25 -2.36
CA LEU A 98 -3.00 -2.87 -3.69
C LEU A 98 -2.79 -1.83 -4.79
N ILE A 99 -3.52 -0.71 -4.75
CA ILE A 99 -3.39 0.35 -5.75
C ILE A 99 -1.99 0.97 -5.71
N ALA A 100 -1.42 1.19 -4.52
CA ALA A 100 -0.04 1.67 -4.38
C ALA A 100 0.96 0.72 -5.04
N MET A 101 0.84 -0.59 -4.79
CA MET A 101 1.71 -1.60 -5.39
C MET A 101 1.58 -1.61 -6.92
N GLU A 102 0.37 -1.49 -7.49
CA GLU A 102 0.19 -1.40 -8.94
C GLU A 102 0.90 -0.17 -9.54
N ILE A 103 0.90 0.97 -8.83
CA ILE A 103 1.61 2.18 -9.27
C ILE A 103 3.13 1.97 -9.17
N LEU A 104 3.62 1.43 -8.05
CA LEU A 104 5.04 1.16 -7.80
C LEU A 104 5.65 0.23 -8.84
N PHE A 105 4.93 -0.85 -9.19
CA PHE A 105 5.40 -1.86 -10.13
C PHE A 105 5.01 -1.61 -11.58
N LYS A 106 4.49 -0.42 -11.92
CA LYS A 106 4.05 -0.07 -13.28
C LYS A 106 5.15 -0.21 -14.35
N ALA A 107 6.42 -0.05 -13.97
CA ALA A 107 7.56 -0.19 -14.88
C ALA A 107 7.88 -1.67 -15.23
N TYR A 108 7.31 -2.65 -14.53
CA TYR A 108 7.56 -4.08 -14.72
C TYR A 108 6.42 -4.67 -15.55
N SER A 109 6.53 -4.60 -16.88
CA SER A 109 5.45 -4.98 -17.83
C SER A 109 4.91 -6.40 -17.64
N ASP A 110 5.79 -7.34 -17.27
CA ASP A 110 5.47 -8.75 -17.10
C ASP A 110 5.04 -9.12 -15.68
N LEU A 111 5.01 -8.17 -14.76
CA LEU A 111 4.65 -8.37 -13.35
C LEU A 111 3.33 -7.65 -13.04
N LYS A 112 2.39 -8.37 -12.44
CA LYS A 112 1.11 -7.80 -11.99
C LYS A 112 0.85 -8.13 -10.54
N VAL A 113 0.38 -7.15 -9.78
CA VAL A 113 -0.14 -7.38 -8.43
C VAL A 113 -1.47 -8.13 -8.57
N HIS A 114 -1.54 -9.36 -8.09
CA HIS A 114 -2.73 -10.21 -8.20
C HIS A 114 -3.72 -9.94 -7.06
N CYS A 115 -3.22 -10.01 -5.82
CA CYS A 115 -3.99 -9.73 -4.64
C CYS A 115 -3.10 -9.31 -3.46
N VAL A 116 -3.73 -8.66 -2.49
CA VAL A 116 -3.15 -8.31 -1.19
C VAL A 116 -3.95 -9.01 -0.12
N ARG A 117 -3.28 -9.76 0.77
CA ARG A 117 -3.87 -10.24 2.01
C ARG A 117 -3.37 -9.39 3.17
N TYR A 118 -4.30 -8.79 3.90
CA TYR A 118 -4.02 -7.94 5.04
C TYR A 118 -4.53 -8.60 6.31
N HIS A 119 -3.63 -8.94 7.22
CA HIS A 119 -3.93 -9.48 8.54
C HIS A 119 -3.91 -8.35 9.56
N GLU A 120 -5.08 -8.01 10.09
CA GLU A 120 -5.18 -7.12 11.26
C GLU A 120 -4.71 -7.86 12.51
N THR A 121 -5.14 -9.11 12.66
CA THR A 121 -4.62 -10.06 13.67
C THR A 121 -4.28 -11.39 12.99
N PRO A 122 -3.58 -12.31 13.67
CA PRO A 122 -3.26 -13.62 13.06
C PRO A 122 -4.48 -14.38 12.53
N ASN A 123 -5.64 -14.22 13.17
CA ASN A 123 -6.87 -14.97 12.85
C ASN A 123 -7.91 -14.15 12.07
N CYS A 124 -7.69 -12.85 11.87
CA CYS A 124 -8.63 -11.95 11.20
C CYS A 124 -7.92 -11.21 10.07
N PHE A 125 -8.30 -11.51 8.84
CA PHE A 125 -7.67 -10.96 7.65
C PHE A 125 -8.66 -10.82 6.49
N VAL A 126 -8.33 -9.93 5.56
CA VAL A 126 -9.04 -9.74 4.29
C VAL A 126 -8.10 -10.04 3.13
N THR A 127 -8.64 -10.60 2.05
CA THR A 127 -7.93 -10.72 0.77
C THR A 127 -8.64 -9.83 -0.25
N THR A 128 -7.91 -8.86 -0.81
CA THR A 128 -8.39 -7.95 -1.84
C THR A 128 -7.75 -8.32 -3.16
N TYR A 129 -8.56 -8.57 -4.18
CA TYR A 129 -8.09 -8.89 -5.53
C TYR A 129 -8.04 -7.62 -6.38
N ALA A 130 -7.10 -7.52 -7.32
CA ALA A 130 -6.94 -6.34 -8.16
C ALA A 130 -8.22 -5.97 -8.94
N ASN A 131 -8.98 -6.98 -9.39
CA ASN A 131 -10.24 -6.81 -10.12
C ASN A 131 -11.44 -6.44 -9.23
N SER A 132 -11.29 -6.43 -7.90
CA SER A 132 -12.37 -6.13 -6.95
C SER A 132 -12.48 -4.64 -6.58
N ILE A 133 -11.55 -3.81 -7.05
CA ILE A 133 -11.50 -2.37 -6.73
C ILE A 133 -12.13 -1.57 -7.87
N GLY A 134 -13.10 -0.72 -7.54
CA GLY A 134 -13.81 0.11 -8.50
C GLY A 134 -12.93 1.20 -9.15
N GLN A 135 -13.33 1.67 -10.33
CA GLN A 135 -12.61 2.75 -11.04
C GLN A 135 -12.60 4.06 -10.25
N GLU A 136 -13.68 4.40 -9.56
CA GLU A 136 -13.76 5.63 -8.75
C GLU A 136 -12.77 5.62 -7.59
N GLU A 137 -12.72 4.52 -6.82
CA GLU A 137 -11.76 4.34 -5.72
C GLU A 137 -10.32 4.48 -6.21
N ARG A 138 -10.01 3.87 -7.36
CA ARG A 138 -8.69 3.97 -8.02
C ARG A 138 -8.37 5.41 -8.40
N GLN A 139 -9.33 6.12 -8.98
CA GLN A 139 -9.17 7.50 -9.40
C GLN A 139 -8.97 8.43 -8.19
N HIS A 140 -9.72 8.26 -7.12
CA HIS A 140 -9.56 9.03 -5.88
C HIS A 140 -8.18 8.83 -5.27
N PHE A 141 -7.76 7.58 -5.10
CA PHE A 141 -6.43 7.26 -4.57
C PHE A 141 -5.32 7.82 -5.45
N TYR A 142 -5.43 7.65 -6.78
CA TYR A 142 -4.45 8.16 -7.73
C TYR A 142 -4.36 9.69 -7.69
N THR A 143 -5.49 10.38 -7.57
CA THR A 143 -5.54 11.84 -7.46
C THR A 143 -4.86 12.32 -6.17
N TYR A 144 -5.01 11.59 -5.06
CA TYR A 144 -4.47 11.97 -3.77
C TYR A 144 -2.98 11.63 -3.57
N ARG A 145 -2.53 10.44 -3.98
CA ARG A 145 -1.15 9.93 -3.76
C ARG A 145 -0.41 9.46 -5.01
N GLY A 146 -1.05 9.44 -6.17
CA GLY A 146 -0.47 8.84 -7.37
C GLY A 146 0.84 9.51 -7.80
N ALA A 147 0.91 10.85 -7.75
CA ALA A 147 2.13 11.59 -8.09
C ALA A 147 3.30 11.25 -7.16
N SER A 148 3.09 11.26 -5.84
CA SER A 148 4.16 10.97 -4.87
C SER A 148 4.63 9.52 -4.94
N ILE A 149 3.74 8.56 -5.18
CA ILE A 149 4.12 7.16 -5.36
C ILE A 149 4.91 6.97 -6.67
N LEU A 150 4.54 7.66 -7.75
CA LEU A 150 5.29 7.65 -9.00
C LEU A 150 6.69 8.26 -8.83
N GLU A 151 6.82 9.35 -8.08
CA GLU A 151 8.11 9.93 -7.74
C GLU A 151 8.96 8.98 -6.88
N TYR A 152 8.36 8.33 -5.90
CA TYR A 152 9.01 7.29 -5.10
C TYR A 152 9.52 6.13 -5.98
N ALA A 153 8.70 5.61 -6.88
CA ALA A 153 9.08 4.55 -7.81
C ALA A 153 10.23 4.98 -8.72
N LYS A 154 10.20 6.21 -9.24
CA LYS A 154 11.29 6.78 -10.06
C LYS A 154 12.59 6.91 -9.26
N ALA A 155 12.51 7.37 -8.02
CA ALA A 155 13.67 7.51 -7.14
C ALA A 155 14.29 6.16 -6.79
N LYS A 156 13.48 5.11 -6.61
CA LYS A 156 13.96 3.74 -6.44
C LYS A 156 14.60 3.18 -7.73
N GLY A 157 14.05 3.52 -8.90
CA GLY A 157 14.50 2.98 -10.18
C GLY A 157 14.29 1.47 -10.29
N VAL A 158 14.78 0.89 -11.38
CA VAL A 158 14.78 -0.57 -11.62
C VAL A 158 16.21 -1.07 -11.45
N PHE A 159 16.40 -2.08 -10.61
CA PHE A 159 17.70 -2.73 -10.44
C PHE A 159 17.78 -3.98 -11.32
N GLU A 160 18.82 -4.08 -12.14
CA GLU A 160 19.09 -5.28 -12.92
C GLU A 160 19.89 -6.28 -12.07
N TYR A 161 19.30 -7.46 -11.85
CA TYR A 161 19.89 -8.52 -11.03
C TYR A 161 20.67 -9.55 -11.87
N ASP A 162 20.48 -9.54 -13.20
CA ASP A 162 21.24 -10.36 -14.13
C ASP A 162 22.56 -9.66 -14.49
N ASP A 163 23.65 -10.11 -13.89
CA ASP A 163 24.99 -9.56 -14.11
C ASP A 163 25.43 -9.62 -15.58
N ARG A 164 24.89 -10.58 -16.36
CA ARG A 164 25.13 -10.71 -17.80
C ARG A 164 24.57 -9.56 -18.63
N LYS A 165 23.58 -8.82 -18.12
CA LYS A 165 22.93 -7.68 -18.80
C LYS A 165 23.54 -6.33 -18.46
N VAL A 166 24.40 -6.27 -17.44
CA VAL A 166 25.05 -5.04 -16.94
C VAL A 166 26.47 -4.88 -17.50
N ALA A 167 27.02 -5.94 -18.11
CA ALA A 167 28.35 -6.00 -18.71
C ALA A 167 28.38 -5.54 -20.17
#